data_AF-A0A954IAV7-F1
#
_entry.id   AF-A0A954IAV7-F1
#
_cell.length_a   1.000
_cell.length_b   1.000
_cell.length_c   1.000
_cell.angle_alpha   90.00
_cell.angle_beta   90.00
_cell.angle_gamma   90.00
#
_symmetry.space_group_name_H-M   'P 1'
#
loop_
_entity.id
_entity.type
_entity.pdbx_description
1 polymer ?
#
loop_
_entity_poly.entity_id
_entity_poly.type
_entity_poly.pdbx_seq_one_letter_code
_entity_poly.pdbx_strand_id
1 'polypeptide(L)'
;MANAPTESRSLVFTEGTSNKFWNIQLDNSTHTVIYGRIGTSGQTQKKEFDTNELARKSFDKLVAEKLKKGYLDAGGAAPASTPPTVTAHNKKTTAETTTSAAAKKTRSKSAADSGSPRADSAAEHQTDETSPAVGTSATSPSANDAVLEVTRQIDLEPQDWLRPTFRTRTQLHRGEPTAFNKEKCLKLLSKLRTTSYGWDTRWSDLHLPPALSKEEAHFWLVATTTRRGRETSMKAFAEKIGKQEFDGSINFETAAKVTRGADRGICVETALALSCLLTTDEYLELIQRMQISDKSSHQNWGQLAHLLEGFRIYLVPYFSDQQLEEIRRKLRSSWDPDLNSTSYRDTFSPDYYVAAAIGMHDEVYQITSSWANDRYGEEGWCDHFQMPQELIFGLGSPTIIESEWRRLKLRMRSPEDVRSFLACTETAALDYLADFIVSQTNRETCEGLLKEFVRVKAPEAA
;
A
#
# COMPACT_ATOMS: atom_id res chain seq x y z
N MET A 1 -28.22 4.53 -49.07
CA MET A 1 -28.62 5.32 -47.89
C MET A 1 -27.63 4.98 -46.79
N ALA A 2 -27.02 5.98 -46.15
CA ALA A 2 -26.08 5.72 -45.05
C ALA A 2 -26.87 5.40 -43.76
N ASN A 3 -26.50 4.35 -43.04
CA ASN A 3 -27.03 4.12 -41.70
C ASN A 3 -26.56 5.27 -40.79
N ALA A 4 -27.49 5.89 -40.08
CA ALA A 4 -27.14 6.84 -39.03
C ALA A 4 -26.37 6.10 -37.92
N PRO A 5 -25.35 6.73 -37.30
CA PRO A 5 -24.60 6.09 -36.22
C PRO A 5 -25.52 5.84 -35.02
N THR A 6 -25.61 4.57 -34.59
CA THR A 6 -26.27 4.19 -33.34
C THR A 6 -25.51 4.82 -32.17
N GLU A 7 -26.09 5.82 -31.53
CA GLU A 7 -25.43 6.50 -30.41
C GLU A 7 -25.60 5.69 -29.13
N SER A 8 -24.53 5.52 -28.37
CA SER A 8 -24.59 4.79 -27.10
C SER A 8 -23.67 5.41 -26.06
N ARG A 9 -24.06 5.26 -24.78
CA ARG A 9 -23.31 5.78 -23.64
C ARG A 9 -23.40 4.79 -22.48
N SER A 10 -22.24 4.49 -21.89
CA SER A 10 -22.12 3.56 -20.77
C SER A 10 -21.66 4.33 -19.54
N LEU A 11 -22.43 4.24 -18.47
CA LEU A 11 -22.19 4.96 -17.23
C LEU A 11 -22.04 3.98 -16.05
N VAL A 12 -21.12 4.28 -15.13
CA VAL A 12 -20.88 3.50 -13.91
C VAL A 12 -21.07 4.37 -12.66
N PHE A 13 -21.50 3.74 -11.57
CA PHE A 13 -21.66 4.39 -10.27
C PHE A 13 -21.03 3.52 -9.20
N THR A 14 -20.06 4.07 -8.48
CA THR A 14 -19.36 3.39 -7.39
C THR A 14 -19.31 4.29 -6.16
N GLU A 15 -20.10 3.96 -5.14
CA GLU A 15 -20.11 4.65 -3.85
C GLU A 15 -20.40 3.63 -2.73
N GLY A 16 -19.50 3.54 -1.74
CA GLY A 16 -19.57 2.55 -0.67
C GLY A 16 -19.70 1.12 -1.22
N THR A 17 -20.75 0.40 -0.82
CA THR A 17 -21.03 -0.97 -1.32
C THR A 17 -21.85 -1.00 -2.61
N SER A 18 -22.25 0.14 -3.16
CA SER A 18 -22.98 0.23 -4.44
C SER A 18 -22.00 0.28 -5.60
N ASN A 19 -22.00 -0.77 -6.43
CA ASN A 19 -21.26 -0.79 -7.69
C ASN A 19 -22.21 -1.20 -8.83
N LYS A 20 -22.59 -0.23 -9.69
CA LYS A 20 -23.69 -0.34 -10.66
C LYS A 20 -23.26 0.15 -12.04
N PHE A 21 -23.80 -0.47 -13.09
CA PHE A 21 -23.71 0.02 -14.46
C PHE A 21 -25.08 0.46 -14.98
N TRP A 22 -25.06 1.40 -15.92
CA TRP A 22 -26.23 1.90 -16.65
C TRP A 22 -25.78 2.28 -18.06
N ASN A 23 -26.24 1.54 -19.05
CA ASN A 23 -25.94 1.76 -20.46
C ASN A 23 -27.22 2.20 -21.17
N ILE A 24 -27.10 3.12 -22.12
CA ILE A 24 -28.20 3.52 -22.99
C ILE A 24 -27.74 3.52 -24.45
N GLN A 25 -28.60 3.03 -25.34
CA GLN A 25 -28.41 2.99 -26.79
C GLN A 25 -29.61 3.67 -27.46
N LEU A 26 -29.38 4.55 -28.42
CA LEU A 26 -30.38 5.21 -29.24
C LEU A 26 -30.32 4.65 -30.67
N ASP A 27 -31.43 4.07 -31.09
CA ASP A 27 -31.65 3.57 -32.45
C ASP A 27 -32.90 4.25 -33.02
N ASN A 28 -32.68 5.24 -33.89
CA ASN A 28 -33.73 6.02 -34.53
C ASN A 28 -34.75 6.61 -33.54
N SER A 29 -36.00 6.13 -33.55
CA SER A 29 -37.09 6.59 -32.68
C SER A 29 -37.18 5.82 -31.37
N THR A 30 -36.18 5.01 -31.03
CA THR A 30 -36.20 4.07 -29.91
C THR A 30 -34.92 4.19 -29.08
N HIS A 31 -35.03 4.11 -27.75
CA HIS A 31 -33.87 3.84 -26.91
C HIS A 31 -34.00 2.56 -26.09
N THR A 32 -32.88 1.89 -25.88
CA THR A 32 -32.74 0.71 -25.04
C THR A 32 -31.78 1.04 -23.89
N VAL A 33 -32.23 0.84 -22.67
CA VAL A 33 -31.46 1.04 -21.44
C VAL A 33 -31.17 -0.33 -20.82
N ILE A 34 -29.92 -0.60 -20.46
CA ILE A 34 -29.51 -1.81 -19.75
C ILE A 34 -28.82 -1.41 -18.45
N TYR A 35 -29.30 -1.86 -17.29
CA TYR A 35 -28.74 -1.46 -15.99
C TYR A 35 -28.67 -2.62 -15.01
N GLY A 36 -27.69 -2.59 -14.11
CA GLY A 36 -27.49 -3.67 -13.15
C GLY A 36 -26.42 -3.38 -12.10
N ARG A 37 -26.16 -4.37 -11.26
CA ARG A 37 -24.94 -4.42 -10.45
C ARG A 37 -23.80 -4.89 -11.36
N ILE A 38 -22.61 -4.30 -11.27
CA ILE A 38 -21.48 -4.78 -12.08
C ILE A 38 -21.20 -6.25 -11.72
N GLY A 39 -21.03 -7.09 -12.75
CA GLY A 39 -20.91 -8.54 -12.62
C GLY A 39 -22.22 -9.33 -12.78
N THR A 40 -23.36 -8.69 -13.12
CA THR A 40 -24.59 -9.40 -13.52
C THR A 40 -25.06 -8.96 -14.91
N SER A 41 -25.91 -9.76 -15.56
CA SER A 41 -26.49 -9.45 -16.88
C SER A 41 -27.41 -8.22 -16.91
N GLY A 42 -27.74 -7.65 -15.74
CA GLY A 42 -28.62 -6.49 -15.61
C GLY A 42 -30.09 -6.75 -15.97
N GLN A 43 -30.81 -5.65 -16.18
CA GLN A 43 -32.18 -5.57 -16.66
C GLN A 43 -32.25 -4.64 -17.87
N THR A 44 -33.01 -5.02 -18.89
CA THR A 44 -33.20 -4.25 -20.12
C THR A 44 -34.58 -3.59 -20.15
N GLN A 45 -34.63 -2.31 -20.50
CA GLN A 45 -35.85 -1.55 -20.76
C GLN A 45 -35.76 -0.90 -22.14
N LYS A 46 -36.67 -1.23 -23.05
CA LYS A 46 -36.80 -0.61 -24.38
C LYS A 46 -37.95 0.39 -24.34
N LYS A 47 -37.79 1.56 -24.96
CA LYS A 47 -38.85 2.56 -25.12
C LYS A 47 -38.82 3.18 -26.51
N GLU A 48 -39.96 3.13 -27.17
CA GLU A 48 -40.19 3.65 -28.53
C GLU A 48 -40.93 4.99 -28.45
N PHE A 49 -40.74 5.83 -29.46
CA PHE A 49 -41.29 7.19 -29.57
C PHE A 49 -41.80 7.43 -31.00
N ASP A 50 -42.70 8.40 -31.15
CA ASP A 50 -43.30 8.72 -32.46
C ASP A 50 -42.30 9.36 -33.44
N THR A 51 -41.22 9.98 -32.93
CA THR A 51 -40.18 10.61 -33.75
C THR A 51 -38.77 10.44 -33.16
N ASN A 52 -37.76 10.44 -34.04
CA ASN A 52 -36.34 10.38 -33.67
C ASN A 52 -35.94 11.55 -32.74
N GLU A 53 -36.50 12.74 -32.94
CA GLU A 53 -36.22 13.93 -32.12
C GLU A 53 -36.71 13.78 -30.67
N LEU A 54 -37.86 13.13 -30.46
CA LEU A 54 -38.39 12.84 -29.13
C LEU A 54 -37.57 11.76 -28.42
N ALA A 55 -37.16 10.72 -29.15
CA ALA A 55 -36.27 9.68 -28.64
C ALA A 55 -34.91 10.27 -28.20
N ARG A 56 -34.34 11.17 -29.01
CA ARG A 56 -33.09 11.89 -28.72
C ARG A 56 -33.21 12.79 -27.49
N LYS A 57 -34.23 13.67 -27.43
CA LYS A 57 -34.47 14.52 -26.25
C LYS A 57 -34.64 13.70 -24.97
N SER A 58 -35.24 12.51 -25.05
CA SER A 58 -35.35 11.63 -23.89
C SER A 58 -34.04 10.90 -23.54
N PHE A 59 -33.20 10.56 -24.52
CA PHE A 59 -31.86 10.00 -24.32
C PHE A 59 -30.95 11.00 -23.59
N ASP A 60 -30.82 12.21 -24.12
CA ASP A 60 -29.96 13.26 -23.56
C ASP A 60 -30.40 13.62 -22.12
N LYS A 61 -31.71 13.68 -21.86
CA LYS A 61 -32.27 13.91 -20.52
C LYS A 61 -31.89 12.81 -19.53
N LEU A 62 -31.99 11.54 -19.92
CA LEU A 62 -31.65 10.41 -19.04
C LEU A 62 -30.16 10.37 -18.72
N VAL A 63 -29.30 10.66 -19.70
CA VAL A 63 -27.85 10.80 -19.50
C VAL A 63 -27.56 11.92 -18.50
N ALA A 64 -28.09 13.13 -18.72
CA ALA A 64 -27.86 14.26 -17.82
C ALA A 64 -28.35 14.01 -16.39
N GLU A 65 -29.49 13.32 -16.21
CA GLU A 65 -30.00 12.94 -14.90
C GLU A 65 -29.08 11.93 -14.18
N LYS A 66 -28.47 11.00 -14.92
CA LYS A 66 -27.53 10.01 -14.36
C LYS A 66 -26.20 10.65 -13.97
N LEU A 67 -25.62 11.48 -14.84
CA LEU A 67 -24.40 12.24 -14.53
C LEU A 67 -24.59 13.12 -13.27
N LYS A 68 -25.73 13.82 -13.18
CA LYS A 68 -26.07 14.62 -11.97
C LYS A 68 -26.26 13.78 -10.70
N LYS A 69 -26.51 12.48 -10.83
CA LYS A 69 -26.60 11.50 -9.71
C LYS A 69 -25.25 10.82 -9.41
N GLY A 70 -24.14 11.38 -9.89
CA GLY A 70 -22.79 10.87 -9.62
C GLY A 70 -22.40 9.64 -10.44
N TYR A 71 -23.14 9.30 -11.50
CA TYR A 71 -22.66 8.32 -12.46
C TYR A 71 -21.57 8.97 -13.33
N LEU A 72 -20.51 8.23 -13.62
CA LEU A 72 -19.38 8.66 -14.45
C LEU A 72 -19.39 7.87 -15.76
N ASP A 73 -18.88 8.45 -16.84
CA ASP A 73 -18.70 7.75 -18.11
C ASP A 73 -17.69 6.60 -17.97
N ALA A 74 -18.07 5.40 -18.39
CA ALA A 74 -17.13 4.31 -18.58
C ALA A 74 -16.35 4.57 -19.88
N GLY A 75 -15.02 4.71 -19.77
CA GLY A 75 -14.13 4.99 -20.90
C GLY A 75 -14.43 4.13 -22.13
N GLY A 76 -14.67 4.79 -23.26
CA GLY A 76 -15.42 4.20 -24.37
C GLY A 76 -14.66 3.14 -25.17
N ALA A 77 -15.06 1.89 -25.02
CA ALA A 77 -14.98 0.86 -26.06
C ALA A 77 -16.18 -0.09 -25.91
N ALA A 78 -17.02 -0.21 -26.94
CA ALA A 78 -18.23 -1.03 -26.87
C ALA A 78 -17.89 -2.53 -26.94
N PRO A 79 -18.27 -3.36 -25.95
CA PRO A 79 -18.27 -4.80 -26.13
C PRO A 79 -19.51 -5.18 -26.97
N ALA A 80 -19.27 -5.60 -28.21
CA ALA A 80 -20.31 -6.14 -29.07
C ALA A 80 -20.77 -7.52 -28.55
N SER A 81 -21.77 -7.56 -27.68
CA SER A 81 -22.46 -8.79 -27.27
C SER A 81 -23.77 -8.94 -28.06
N THR A 82 -23.76 -9.80 -29.06
CA THR A 82 -24.93 -10.20 -29.86
C THR A 82 -26.09 -10.71 -28.99
N PRO A 83 -27.36 -10.38 -29.30
CA PRO A 83 -28.50 -10.78 -28.49
C PRO A 83 -28.88 -12.26 -28.71
N PRO A 84 -29.01 -13.08 -27.65
CA PRO A 84 -29.77 -14.32 -27.73
C PRO A 84 -31.27 -14.03 -27.67
N THR A 85 -32.03 -14.74 -28.49
CA THR A 85 -33.49 -14.63 -28.63
C THR A 85 -34.22 -14.82 -27.30
N VAL A 86 -35.15 -13.91 -26.99
CA VAL A 86 -36.07 -14.03 -25.85
C VAL A 86 -37.10 -15.14 -26.08
N THR A 87 -37.21 -16.06 -25.12
CA THR A 87 -38.48 -16.73 -24.81
C THR A 87 -38.93 -16.23 -23.45
N ALA A 88 -40.09 -15.57 -23.40
CA ALA A 88 -40.58 -14.90 -22.21
C ALA A 88 -40.97 -15.89 -21.08
N HIS A 89 -40.93 -15.43 -19.82
CA HIS A 89 -41.96 -15.68 -18.81
C HIS A 89 -41.97 -14.55 -17.76
N ASN A 90 -43.12 -14.32 -17.13
CA ASN A 90 -43.53 -13.04 -16.56
C ASN A 90 -43.95 -13.14 -15.08
N LYS A 91 -43.40 -12.28 -14.20
CA LYS A 91 -44.03 -11.75 -12.96
C LYS A 91 -43.07 -10.73 -12.32
N LYS A 92 -43.42 -9.44 -12.20
CA LYS A 92 -44.43 -8.79 -11.33
C LYS A 92 -43.83 -8.29 -10.01
N THR A 93 -43.32 -7.07 -10.08
CA THR A 93 -43.57 -5.93 -9.18
C THR A 93 -44.04 -6.21 -7.75
N THR A 94 -43.23 -5.78 -6.77
CA THR A 94 -43.67 -4.75 -5.80
C THR A 94 -42.47 -3.92 -5.32
N ALA A 95 -42.70 -2.64 -5.08
CA ALA A 95 -41.74 -1.73 -4.47
C ALA A 95 -42.12 -1.50 -3.00
N GLU A 96 -41.17 -1.12 -2.16
CA GLU A 96 -41.51 -0.35 -0.96
C GLU A 96 -40.36 0.58 -0.53
N THR A 97 -40.76 1.75 -0.01
CA THR A 97 -39.91 2.89 0.32
C THR A 97 -40.17 3.29 1.76
N THR A 98 -39.12 3.39 2.59
CA THR A 98 -39.13 4.18 3.83
C THR A 98 -37.71 4.71 4.08
N THR A 99 -37.40 5.98 3.79
CA THR A 99 -37.57 7.17 4.66
C THR A 99 -36.93 7.09 6.04
N SER A 100 -35.90 7.93 6.25
CA SER A 100 -35.26 8.14 7.56
C SER A 100 -36.10 9.05 8.46
N ALA A 101 -35.98 8.88 9.77
CA ALA A 101 -36.34 9.90 10.76
C ALA A 101 -35.22 10.05 11.79
N ALA A 102 -34.73 11.28 11.97
CA ALA A 102 -33.73 11.62 12.97
C ALA A 102 -34.39 12.19 14.23
N ALA A 103 -33.82 11.90 15.41
CA ALA A 103 -34.17 12.57 16.66
C ALA A 103 -32.90 13.14 17.32
N LYS A 104 -32.98 14.41 17.73
CA LYS A 104 -31.85 15.20 18.26
C LYS A 104 -32.25 15.76 19.63
N LYS A 105 -31.43 15.60 20.66
CA LYS A 105 -31.55 16.38 21.90
C LYS A 105 -30.20 16.79 22.49
N THR A 106 -30.17 18.06 22.87
CA THR A 106 -29.18 18.89 23.55
C THR A 106 -28.87 18.40 24.98
N ARG A 107 -27.88 18.91 25.76
CA ARG A 107 -27.56 20.33 26.02
C ARG A 107 -26.27 20.55 26.86
N SER A 108 -25.63 21.73 26.68
CA SER A 108 -24.73 22.52 27.59
C SER A 108 -23.42 21.90 28.14
N LYS A 109 -22.23 22.53 28.07
CA LYS A 109 -21.70 23.89 28.37
C LYS A 109 -21.43 24.21 29.86
N SER A 110 -20.16 24.47 30.19
CA SER A 110 -19.69 25.54 31.10
C SER A 110 -18.25 25.97 30.73
N ALA A 111 -17.78 27.14 31.16
CA ALA A 111 -16.48 27.74 30.82
C ALA A 111 -16.02 28.77 31.88
N ALA A 112 -14.76 29.27 31.74
CA ALA A 112 -14.07 30.27 32.56
C ALA A 112 -13.59 29.77 33.96
N ASP A 113 -12.56 30.33 34.61
CA ASP A 113 -11.74 31.53 34.30
C ASP A 113 -10.27 31.38 34.78
N SER A 114 -9.46 32.38 34.44
CA SER A 114 -8.03 32.60 34.64
C SER A 114 -7.61 33.10 36.05
N GLY A 115 -6.30 33.10 36.32
CA GLY A 115 -5.70 33.73 37.51
C GLY A 115 -4.20 33.46 37.69
N SER A 116 -3.35 34.43 37.35
CA SER A 116 -1.91 34.46 37.64
C SER A 116 -1.65 35.32 38.90
N PRO A 117 -0.48 35.22 39.55
CA PRO A 117 0.41 36.39 39.48
C PRO A 117 1.92 36.10 39.38
N ARG A 118 2.67 37.17 39.09
CA ARG A 118 4.13 37.32 38.93
C ARG A 118 4.72 38.13 40.10
N ALA A 119 5.99 37.90 40.47
CA ALA A 119 6.98 38.80 41.12
C ALA A 119 8.15 37.95 41.70
N ASP A 120 9.39 38.41 41.91
CA ASP A 120 10.24 39.39 41.21
C ASP A 120 11.70 39.29 41.73
N SER A 121 12.68 39.88 41.01
CA SER A 121 13.96 40.45 41.53
C SER A 121 15.15 39.56 42.03
N ALA A 122 16.32 39.75 41.36
CA ALA A 122 17.70 40.07 41.83
C ALA A 122 18.29 39.54 43.19
N ALA A 123 19.60 39.44 43.44
CA ALA A 123 20.87 39.42 42.65
C ALA A 123 22.06 39.11 43.62
N GLU A 124 23.31 39.37 43.18
CA GLU A 124 24.62 39.32 43.89
C GLU A 124 25.35 37.95 43.85
N HIS A 125 26.52 37.77 43.22
CA HIS A 125 27.88 38.38 43.31
C HIS A 125 28.78 37.81 44.41
N GLN A 126 29.84 37.10 44.00
CA GLN A 126 31.11 37.04 44.73
C GLN A 126 32.27 36.92 43.74
N THR A 127 33.30 37.71 44.00
CA THR A 127 34.56 37.86 43.25
C THR A 127 35.68 37.08 43.93
N ASP A 128 36.70 36.65 43.18
CA ASP A 128 38.07 36.92 43.63
C ASP A 128 39.08 36.97 42.45
N GLU A 129 40.19 37.67 42.67
CA GLU A 129 41.18 38.06 41.65
C GLU A 129 42.40 37.12 41.60
N THR A 130 43.10 37.05 40.45
CA THR A 130 44.53 37.48 40.35
C THR A 130 45.07 37.41 38.91
N SER A 131 46.04 38.28 38.61
CA SER A 131 46.74 38.50 37.31
C SER A 131 48.26 38.54 37.58
N PRO A 132 49.21 38.81 36.62
CA PRO A 132 49.12 39.13 35.19
C PRO A 132 50.02 38.18 34.32
N ALA A 133 50.62 38.45 33.15
CA ALA A 133 50.82 39.67 32.33
C ALA A 133 51.22 39.37 30.86
N VAL A 134 51.03 40.37 29.97
CA VAL A 134 51.79 40.71 28.72
C VAL A 134 52.00 39.63 27.63
N GLY A 135 51.68 39.85 26.34
CA GLY A 135 51.05 41.00 25.68
C GLY A 135 51.19 40.98 24.14
N THR A 136 50.48 41.89 23.43
CA THR A 136 50.51 42.15 21.96
C THR A 136 50.04 40.99 21.05
N SER A 137 49.19 41.17 20.03
CA SER A 137 48.95 42.35 19.19
C SER A 137 47.48 42.48 18.74
N ALA A 138 47.03 43.69 18.42
CA ALA A 138 45.67 43.96 17.98
C ALA A 138 45.38 43.42 16.57
N THR A 139 44.26 42.71 16.41
CA THR A 139 43.56 42.56 15.13
C THR A 139 42.08 42.84 15.42
N SER A 140 41.48 43.84 14.76
CA SER A 140 40.05 44.10 14.91
C SER A 140 39.24 42.91 14.38
N PRO A 141 38.21 42.43 15.09
CA PRO A 141 37.35 41.38 14.57
C PRO A 141 36.56 41.94 13.38
N SER A 142 36.71 41.33 12.21
CA SER A 142 35.81 41.56 11.09
C SER A 142 34.39 41.13 11.48
N ALA A 143 33.38 41.84 10.99
CA ALA A 143 32.00 41.61 11.38
C ALA A 143 31.53 40.20 10.98
N ASN A 144 30.90 39.50 11.93
CA ASN A 144 30.05 38.32 11.80
C ASN A 144 29.98 37.65 10.40
N ASP A 145 30.99 36.87 10.03
CA ASP A 145 30.74 35.67 9.22
C ASP A 145 30.08 34.63 10.13
N ALA A 146 28.78 34.82 10.35
CA ALA A 146 27.95 33.75 10.89
C ALA A 146 27.87 32.66 9.81
N VAL A 147 28.71 31.63 9.95
CA VAL A 147 28.63 30.43 9.12
C VAL A 147 27.27 29.79 9.40
N LEU A 148 26.31 30.06 8.51
CA LEU A 148 24.99 29.44 8.52
C LEU A 148 25.17 27.99 8.04
N GLU A 149 25.55 27.10 8.94
CA GLU A 149 25.60 25.67 8.68
C GLU A 149 24.18 25.18 8.33
N VAL A 150 23.96 24.90 7.05
CA VAL A 150 22.70 24.32 6.57
C VAL A 150 22.68 22.83 6.87
N THR A 151 22.26 22.50 8.08
CA THR A 151 22.03 21.11 8.49
C THR A 151 20.86 20.52 7.71
N ARG A 152 21.08 19.34 7.12
CA ARG A 152 20.04 18.49 6.53
C ARG A 152 20.04 17.17 7.29
N GLN A 153 18.90 16.78 7.83
CA GLN A 153 18.71 15.56 8.60
C GLN A 153 17.36 14.93 8.23
N ILE A 154 17.28 13.60 8.17
CA ILE A 154 16.02 12.88 7.99
C ILE A 154 15.91 11.81 9.06
N ASP A 155 14.93 11.93 9.95
CA ASP A 155 14.72 11.05 11.11
C ASP A 155 14.02 9.72 10.71
N LEU A 156 14.63 8.95 9.82
CA LEU A 156 14.19 7.59 9.48
C LEU A 156 14.76 6.54 10.45
N GLU A 157 14.07 5.40 10.58
CA GLU A 157 14.57 4.29 11.39
C GLU A 157 15.79 3.63 10.72
N PRO A 158 16.73 3.02 11.46
CA PRO A 158 17.91 2.37 10.89
C PRO A 158 17.60 1.32 9.81
N GLN A 159 16.45 0.65 9.92
CA GLN A 159 15.97 -0.34 8.95
C GLN A 159 15.52 0.28 7.61
N ASP A 160 15.12 1.55 7.59
CA ASP A 160 14.65 2.22 6.37
C ASP A 160 15.83 2.54 5.45
N TRP A 161 16.99 2.82 6.04
CA TRP A 161 18.27 2.97 5.32
C TRP A 161 18.81 1.67 4.71
N LEU A 162 18.19 0.52 5.00
CA LEU A 162 18.48 -0.77 4.35
C LEU A 162 17.62 -1.01 3.09
N ARG A 163 16.62 -0.16 2.83
CA ARG A 163 15.79 -0.20 1.61
C ARG A 163 16.57 0.04 0.32
N PRO A 164 17.45 1.05 0.22
CA PRO A 164 18.13 1.39 -1.04
C PRO A 164 19.36 0.50 -1.19
N THR A 165 19.26 -0.52 -2.04
CA THR A 165 20.27 -1.58 -2.17
C THR A 165 21.60 -1.13 -2.78
N PHE A 166 21.67 0.10 -3.31
CA PHE A 166 22.89 0.76 -3.79
C PHE A 166 23.74 1.38 -2.67
N ARG A 167 23.21 1.53 -1.44
CA ARG A 167 23.98 2.02 -0.30
C ARG A 167 24.91 0.94 0.23
N THR A 168 26.06 1.33 0.79
CA THR A 168 26.98 0.41 1.46
C THR A 168 26.27 -0.32 2.60
N ARG A 169 26.16 -1.64 2.45
CA ARG A 169 25.47 -2.52 3.38
C ARG A 169 26.43 -3.08 4.44
N THR A 170 25.97 -3.16 5.68
CA THR A 170 26.58 -4.01 6.72
C THR A 170 25.68 -5.22 6.95
N GLN A 171 26.24 -6.42 7.01
CA GLN A 171 25.46 -7.63 7.33
C GLN A 171 24.99 -7.56 8.79
N LEU A 172 23.70 -7.79 9.02
CA LEU A 172 23.13 -7.90 10.37
C LEU A 172 23.26 -9.34 10.90
N HIS A 173 23.37 -9.47 12.22
CA HIS A 173 23.29 -10.75 12.93
C HIS A 173 21.90 -10.87 13.57
N ARG A 174 21.21 -12.01 13.39
CA ARG A 174 19.88 -12.24 13.97
C ARG A 174 19.90 -12.41 15.50
N GLY A 175 21.05 -12.80 16.04
CA GLY A 175 21.17 -13.33 17.41
C GLY A 175 20.70 -14.79 17.50
N GLU A 176 20.85 -15.37 18.69
CA GLU A 176 20.38 -16.72 19.00
C GLU A 176 18.88 -16.70 19.37
N PRO A 177 18.07 -17.65 18.88
CA PRO A 177 16.65 -17.73 19.22
C PRO A 177 16.45 -18.11 20.69
N THR A 178 15.53 -17.42 21.37
CA THR A 178 15.12 -17.83 22.73
C THR A 178 14.26 -19.10 22.68
N ALA A 179 14.41 -19.98 23.67
CA ALA A 179 13.56 -21.16 23.80
C ALA A 179 12.07 -20.80 23.86
N PHE A 180 11.24 -21.52 23.11
CA PHE A 180 9.81 -21.26 23.00
C PHE A 180 9.10 -21.33 24.36
N ASN A 181 8.34 -20.29 24.67
CA ASN A 181 7.51 -20.20 25.87
C ASN A 181 6.05 -20.00 25.46
N LYS A 182 5.28 -21.10 25.39
CA LYS A 182 3.90 -21.11 24.90
C LYS A 182 3.00 -20.17 25.70
N GLU A 183 3.14 -20.12 27.02
CA GLU A 183 2.38 -19.25 27.91
C GLU A 183 2.63 -17.76 27.63
N LYS A 184 3.89 -17.37 27.37
CA LYS A 184 4.28 -16.01 26.98
C LYS A 184 3.67 -15.64 25.63
N CYS A 185 3.78 -16.49 24.62
CA CYS A 185 3.23 -16.22 23.29
C CYS A 185 1.69 -16.11 23.32
N LEU A 186 1.00 -16.97 24.09
CA LEU A 186 -0.44 -16.88 24.32
C LEU A 186 -0.83 -15.60 25.09
N LYS A 187 -0.03 -15.16 26.07
CA LYS A 187 -0.23 -13.92 26.81
C LYS A 187 -0.05 -12.68 25.93
N LEU A 188 0.88 -12.70 24.97
CA LEU A 188 1.02 -11.66 23.95
C LEU A 188 -0.19 -11.65 23.01
N LEU A 189 -0.50 -12.80 22.39
CA LEU A 189 -1.62 -12.96 21.45
C LEU A 189 -2.97 -12.52 22.05
N SER A 190 -3.24 -12.88 23.31
CA SER A 190 -4.50 -12.51 23.99
C SER A 190 -4.68 -11.02 24.26
N LYS A 191 -3.61 -10.22 24.19
CA LYS A 191 -3.59 -8.78 24.47
C LYS A 191 -3.55 -7.90 23.21
N LEU A 192 -3.38 -8.49 22.03
CA LEU A 192 -3.32 -7.70 20.79
C LEU A 192 -4.62 -6.91 20.57
N ARG A 193 -4.46 -5.74 19.96
CA ARG A 193 -5.58 -4.90 19.55
C ARG A 193 -6.11 -5.36 18.19
N THR A 194 -7.35 -5.00 17.90
CA THR A 194 -7.96 -5.19 16.59
C THR A 194 -8.23 -3.83 15.94
N THR A 195 -8.35 -3.81 14.63
CA THR A 195 -8.72 -2.66 13.80
C THR A 195 -9.95 -3.00 12.96
N SER A 196 -10.36 -2.11 12.05
CA SER A 196 -11.46 -2.33 11.10
C SER A 196 -12.74 -2.85 11.77
N TYR A 197 -13.25 -2.17 12.79
CA TYR A 197 -14.42 -2.60 13.57
C TYR A 197 -14.32 -4.02 14.18
N GLY A 198 -13.11 -4.47 14.51
CA GLY A 198 -12.83 -5.77 15.11
C GLY A 198 -12.56 -6.89 14.11
N TRP A 199 -12.45 -6.60 12.81
CA TRP A 199 -12.15 -7.60 11.78
C TRP A 199 -10.69 -8.05 11.81
N ASP A 200 -9.75 -7.11 11.74
CA ASP A 200 -8.34 -7.42 11.50
C ASP A 200 -7.52 -7.25 12.79
N THR A 201 -6.49 -8.09 12.99
CA THR A 201 -5.61 -8.04 14.16
C THR A 201 -4.44 -7.08 13.89
N ARG A 202 -4.07 -6.24 14.86
CA ARG A 202 -2.88 -5.39 14.78
C ARG A 202 -1.63 -6.22 15.09
N TRP A 203 -1.18 -7.02 14.13
CA TRP A 203 -0.01 -7.90 14.30
C TRP A 203 1.28 -7.12 14.59
N SER A 204 1.44 -5.94 14.00
CA SER A 204 2.56 -5.02 14.23
C SER A 204 2.70 -4.49 15.66
N ASP A 205 1.71 -4.69 16.53
CA ASP A 205 1.84 -4.43 17.98
C ASP A 205 2.70 -5.51 18.70
N LEU A 206 3.12 -6.59 18.02
CA LEU A 206 3.90 -7.69 18.63
C LEU A 206 5.38 -7.38 18.84
N HIS A 207 6.01 -6.63 17.92
CA HIS A 207 7.45 -6.33 17.92
C HIS A 207 8.35 -7.56 18.18
N LEU A 208 8.18 -8.62 17.39
CA LEU A 208 8.92 -9.88 17.52
C LEU A 208 10.42 -9.70 17.15
N PRO A 209 11.35 -10.44 17.80
CA PRO A 209 12.75 -10.45 17.41
C PRO A 209 12.96 -11.19 16.06
N PRO A 210 14.02 -10.86 15.30
CA PRO A 210 14.32 -11.48 13.99
C PRO A 210 14.87 -12.91 14.07
N ALA A 211 15.10 -13.43 15.28
CA ALA A 211 15.42 -14.82 15.58
C ALA A 211 14.31 -15.43 16.46
N LEU A 212 13.53 -16.34 15.89
CA LEU A 212 12.56 -17.17 16.60
C LEU A 212 13.06 -18.61 16.62
N SER A 213 12.78 -19.37 17.69
CA SER A 213 12.96 -20.82 17.63
C SER A 213 11.97 -21.42 16.62
N LYS A 214 12.23 -22.63 16.11
CA LYS A 214 11.30 -23.23 15.13
C LYS A 214 9.90 -23.43 15.72
N GLU A 215 9.82 -23.78 16.99
CA GLU A 215 8.57 -23.95 17.73
C GLU A 215 7.82 -22.61 17.91
N GLU A 216 8.52 -21.53 18.24
CA GLU A 216 7.91 -20.19 18.32
C GLU A 216 7.49 -19.67 16.94
N ALA A 217 8.30 -19.90 15.91
CA ALA A 217 7.94 -19.57 14.53
C ALA A 217 6.72 -20.38 14.06
N HIS A 218 6.63 -21.67 14.38
CA HIS A 218 5.45 -22.51 14.11
C HIS A 218 4.21 -21.92 14.84
N PHE A 219 4.33 -21.53 16.12
CA PHE A 219 3.25 -20.83 16.83
C PHE A 219 2.77 -19.57 16.10
N TRP A 220 3.67 -18.67 15.68
CA TRP A 220 3.29 -17.42 15.02
C TRP A 220 2.78 -17.61 13.59
N LEU A 221 3.30 -18.58 12.84
CA LEU A 221 2.74 -18.97 11.54
C LEU A 221 1.28 -19.41 11.68
N VAL A 222 0.99 -20.31 12.63
CA VAL A 222 -0.38 -20.78 12.90
C VAL A 222 -1.27 -19.64 13.43
N ALA A 223 -0.78 -18.82 14.36
CA ALA A 223 -1.56 -17.72 14.92
C ALA A 223 -1.95 -16.66 13.89
N THR A 224 -1.04 -16.31 12.97
CA THR A 224 -1.28 -15.27 11.94
C THR A 224 -2.13 -15.76 10.76
N THR A 225 -2.02 -17.05 10.40
CA THR A 225 -2.80 -17.65 9.28
C THR A 225 -4.15 -18.24 9.71
N THR A 226 -4.35 -18.55 10.99
CA THR A 226 -5.64 -19.08 11.48
C THR A 226 -6.71 -18.00 11.49
N ARG A 227 -7.80 -18.20 10.73
CA ARG A 227 -8.96 -17.30 10.73
C ARG A 227 -9.54 -17.08 12.13
N ARG A 228 -9.54 -15.81 12.56
CA ARG A 228 -10.33 -15.29 13.70
C ARG A 228 -11.65 -14.71 13.20
N GLY A 229 -12.77 -15.02 13.87
CA GLY A 229 -14.03 -14.35 13.61
C GLY A 229 -14.08 -12.99 14.31
N ARG A 230 -14.79 -12.00 13.74
CA ARG A 230 -14.94 -10.65 14.32
C ARG A 230 -15.34 -10.68 15.80
N GLU A 231 -16.37 -11.47 16.10
CA GLU A 231 -16.95 -11.64 17.43
C GLU A 231 -16.07 -12.48 18.39
N THR A 232 -14.99 -13.11 17.87
CA THR A 232 -14.02 -13.85 18.69
C THR A 232 -13.01 -12.87 19.28
N SER A 233 -13.08 -12.65 20.60
CA SER A 233 -12.08 -11.84 21.32
C SER A 233 -10.67 -12.42 21.18
N MET A 234 -9.63 -11.57 21.29
CA MET A 234 -8.24 -12.06 21.21
C MET A 234 -7.89 -13.06 22.32
N LYS A 235 -8.53 -12.96 23.50
CA LYS A 235 -8.40 -13.97 24.56
C LYS A 235 -8.97 -15.33 24.13
N ALA A 236 -10.21 -15.38 23.63
CA ALA A 236 -10.82 -16.62 23.15
C ALA A 236 -10.08 -17.19 21.92
N PHE A 237 -9.51 -16.32 21.09
CA PHE A 237 -8.65 -16.73 19.98
C PHE A 237 -7.34 -17.36 20.48
N ALA A 238 -6.66 -16.75 21.45
CA ALA A 238 -5.47 -17.33 22.08
C ALA A 238 -5.79 -18.69 22.74
N GLU A 239 -6.91 -18.81 23.46
CA GLU A 239 -7.38 -20.08 24.02
C GLU A 239 -7.65 -21.16 22.95
N LYS A 240 -8.09 -20.77 21.74
CA LYS A 240 -8.21 -21.68 20.59
C LYS A 240 -6.83 -22.08 20.06
N ILE A 241 -5.92 -21.14 19.84
CA ILE A 241 -4.56 -21.41 19.34
C ILE A 241 -3.78 -22.30 20.33
N GLY A 242 -3.92 -22.07 21.64
CA GLY A 242 -3.24 -22.83 22.69
C GLY A 242 -3.56 -24.33 22.74
N LYS A 243 -4.64 -24.78 22.08
CA LYS A 243 -4.99 -26.20 21.94
C LYS A 243 -4.20 -26.94 20.85
N GLN A 244 -3.42 -26.22 20.04
CA GLN A 244 -2.56 -26.80 19.01
C GLN A 244 -1.15 -27.08 19.55
N GLU A 245 -0.43 -27.95 18.85
CA GLU A 245 0.96 -28.31 19.13
C GLU A 245 1.90 -27.54 18.18
N PHE A 246 3.10 -27.23 18.67
CA PHE A 246 4.07 -26.38 17.97
C PHE A 246 5.46 -26.98 18.15
N ASP A 247 5.81 -27.90 17.27
CA ASP A 247 7.03 -28.72 17.26
C ASP A 247 8.11 -28.21 16.29
N GLY A 248 7.89 -27.03 15.69
CA GLY A 248 8.75 -26.48 14.64
C GLY A 248 8.80 -27.24 13.31
N SER A 249 8.06 -28.33 13.15
CA SER A 249 8.20 -29.27 12.03
C SER A 249 7.20 -29.00 10.90
N ILE A 250 7.31 -27.82 10.29
CA ILE A 250 6.55 -27.43 9.09
C ILE A 250 7.36 -27.73 7.83
N ASN A 251 6.80 -28.57 6.95
CA ASN A 251 7.34 -28.76 5.60
C ASN A 251 6.86 -27.67 4.64
N PHE A 252 7.60 -27.49 3.54
CA PHE A 252 7.33 -26.47 2.54
C PHE A 252 5.91 -26.49 1.94
N GLU A 253 5.36 -27.65 1.59
CA GLU A 253 4.00 -27.70 1.02
C GLU A 253 2.92 -27.34 2.04
N THR A 254 3.16 -27.61 3.33
CA THR A 254 2.29 -27.14 4.42
C THR A 254 2.38 -25.63 4.57
N ALA A 255 3.59 -25.06 4.57
CA ALA A 255 3.82 -23.60 4.56
C ALA A 255 3.13 -22.93 3.37
N ALA A 256 3.36 -23.43 2.14
CA ALA A 256 2.74 -22.92 0.92
C ALA A 256 1.20 -23.05 0.92
N LYS A 257 0.65 -24.07 1.58
CA LYS A 257 -0.79 -24.24 1.75
C LYS A 257 -1.38 -23.24 2.75
N VAL A 258 -0.77 -23.03 3.92
CA VAL A 258 -1.32 -22.07 4.91
C VAL A 258 -1.20 -20.62 4.44
N THR A 259 -0.10 -20.27 3.75
CA THR A 259 0.10 -18.93 3.16
C THR A 259 -0.96 -18.61 2.11
N ARG A 260 -1.21 -19.52 1.15
CA ARG A 260 -2.25 -19.34 0.11
C ARG A 260 -3.68 -19.46 0.66
N GLY A 261 -3.87 -20.25 1.71
CA GLY A 261 -5.17 -20.50 2.34
C GLY A 261 -5.62 -19.44 3.35
N ALA A 262 -4.81 -18.41 3.59
CA ALA A 262 -5.11 -17.37 4.58
C ALA A 262 -6.21 -16.43 4.08
N ASP A 263 -7.47 -16.71 4.47
CA ASP A 263 -8.73 -15.99 4.13
C ASP A 263 -8.66 -14.45 4.22
N ARG A 264 -7.75 -13.92 5.04
CA ARG A 264 -7.54 -12.48 5.30
C ARG A 264 -6.21 -11.93 4.80
N GLY A 265 -5.52 -12.67 3.93
CA GLY A 265 -4.11 -12.44 3.63
C GLY A 265 -3.20 -12.89 4.78
N ILE A 266 -1.91 -12.66 4.60
CA ILE A 266 -0.87 -12.84 5.62
C ILE A 266 -0.39 -11.47 6.11
N CYS A 267 0.49 -11.44 7.11
CA CYS A 267 1.17 -10.22 7.55
C CYS A 267 2.69 -10.39 7.59
N VAL A 268 3.39 -9.31 7.91
CA VAL A 268 4.85 -9.25 8.04
C VAL A 268 5.38 -10.26 9.08
N GLU A 269 4.63 -10.50 10.16
CA GLU A 269 4.97 -11.50 11.18
C GLU A 269 4.77 -12.95 10.69
N THR A 270 3.86 -13.19 9.73
CA THR A 270 3.80 -14.47 9.01
C THR A 270 5.08 -14.67 8.21
N ALA A 271 5.55 -13.63 7.54
CA ALA A 271 6.76 -13.66 6.72
C ALA A 271 8.04 -13.85 7.58
N LEU A 272 8.10 -13.25 8.77
CA LEU A 272 9.12 -13.55 9.80
C LEU A 272 9.09 -15.02 10.20
N ALA A 273 7.93 -15.55 10.58
CA ALA A 273 7.79 -16.95 10.98
C ALA A 273 8.25 -17.92 9.87
N LEU A 274 7.86 -17.65 8.62
CA LEU A 274 8.32 -18.41 7.45
C LEU A 274 9.85 -18.33 7.26
N SER A 275 10.47 -17.17 7.51
CA SER A 275 11.93 -16.99 7.42
C SER A 275 12.75 -17.79 8.46
N CYS A 276 12.11 -18.22 9.56
CA CYS A 276 12.72 -19.06 10.59
C CYS A 276 12.40 -20.55 10.42
N LEU A 277 11.37 -20.90 9.63
CA LEU A 277 10.93 -22.29 9.39
C LEU A 277 11.52 -22.86 8.09
N LEU A 278 11.57 -22.06 7.03
CA LEU A 278 12.00 -22.46 5.69
C LEU A 278 13.48 -22.15 5.46
N THR A 279 14.11 -22.91 4.56
CA THR A 279 15.38 -22.54 3.94
C THR A 279 15.22 -21.34 3.01
N THR A 280 16.33 -20.71 2.63
CA THR A 280 16.32 -19.59 1.67
C THR A 280 15.73 -19.97 0.32
N ASP A 281 16.10 -21.13 -0.23
CA ASP A 281 15.59 -21.59 -1.52
C ASP A 281 14.07 -21.92 -1.43
N GLU A 282 13.59 -22.53 -0.35
CA GLU A 282 12.15 -22.73 -0.11
C GLU A 282 11.38 -21.40 0.05
N TYR A 283 11.96 -20.39 0.67
CA TYR A 283 11.33 -19.07 0.79
C TYR A 283 11.24 -18.35 -0.57
N LEU A 284 12.28 -18.46 -1.39
CA LEU A 284 12.29 -17.94 -2.77
C LEU A 284 11.28 -18.69 -3.65
N GLU A 285 11.21 -20.02 -3.56
CA GLU A 285 10.19 -20.81 -4.26
C GLU A 285 8.77 -20.43 -3.79
N LEU A 286 8.59 -20.10 -2.50
CA LEU A 286 7.32 -19.60 -1.99
C LEU A 286 6.91 -18.27 -2.64
N ILE A 287 7.85 -17.32 -2.81
CA ILE A 287 7.62 -16.05 -3.51
C ILE A 287 7.23 -16.32 -4.98
N GLN A 288 7.99 -17.15 -5.68
CA GLN A 288 7.74 -17.51 -7.09
C GLN A 288 6.36 -18.13 -7.28
N ARG A 289 5.94 -19.03 -6.38
CA ARG A 289 4.62 -19.67 -6.38
C ARG A 289 3.43 -18.72 -6.12
N MET A 290 3.65 -17.44 -5.81
CA MET A 290 2.57 -16.44 -5.67
C MET A 290 2.31 -15.63 -6.96
N GLN A 291 3.02 -15.88 -8.06
CA GLN A 291 2.76 -15.18 -9.33
C GLN A 291 1.29 -15.25 -9.74
N ILE A 292 0.74 -14.11 -10.17
CA ILE A 292 -0.67 -13.97 -10.48
C ILE A 292 -0.86 -13.93 -11.99
N SER A 293 -1.62 -14.90 -12.50
CA SER A 293 -2.28 -14.84 -13.81
C SER A 293 -3.76 -15.17 -13.62
N ASP A 294 -4.63 -14.26 -14.06
CA ASP A 294 -6.10 -14.18 -13.92
C ASP A 294 -6.91 -15.29 -13.18
N LYS A 295 -7.92 -14.83 -12.41
CA LYS A 295 -8.91 -15.52 -11.54
C LYS A 295 -8.65 -15.60 -10.02
N SER A 296 -7.49 -15.18 -9.51
CA SER A 296 -7.16 -15.18 -8.06
C SER A 296 -6.66 -13.81 -7.52
N SER A 297 -6.94 -12.74 -8.28
CA SER A 297 -6.18 -11.48 -8.30
C SER A 297 -6.04 -10.66 -7.00
N HIS A 298 -6.94 -10.77 -6.02
CA HIS A 298 -6.92 -9.89 -4.84
C HIS A 298 -6.27 -10.50 -3.60
N GLN A 299 -6.30 -11.84 -3.45
CA GLN A 299 -5.68 -12.52 -2.29
C GLN A 299 -4.18 -12.68 -2.52
N ASN A 300 -3.81 -13.28 -3.66
CA ASN A 300 -2.42 -13.60 -4.01
C ASN A 300 -1.51 -12.36 -4.05
N TRP A 301 -2.04 -11.19 -4.45
CA TRP A 301 -1.28 -9.94 -4.46
C TRP A 301 -0.83 -9.52 -3.06
N GLY A 302 -1.77 -9.52 -2.11
CA GLY A 302 -1.46 -9.20 -0.72
C GLY A 302 -0.46 -10.21 -0.12
N GLN A 303 -0.57 -11.49 -0.49
CA GLN A 303 0.37 -12.51 -0.04
C GLN A 303 1.77 -12.33 -0.64
N LEU A 304 1.89 -12.04 -1.94
CA LEU A 304 3.18 -11.72 -2.57
C LEU A 304 3.82 -10.49 -1.93
N ALA A 305 3.07 -9.40 -1.76
CA ALA A 305 3.58 -8.15 -1.19
C ALA A 305 4.22 -8.35 0.20
N HIS A 306 3.53 -9.03 1.12
CA HIS A 306 4.06 -9.28 2.47
C HIS A 306 5.20 -10.31 2.49
N LEU A 307 5.28 -11.26 1.54
CA LEU A 307 6.45 -12.14 1.40
C LEU A 307 7.67 -11.37 0.89
N LEU A 308 7.50 -10.44 -0.06
CA LEU A 308 8.58 -9.56 -0.53
C LEU A 308 9.04 -8.60 0.56
N GLU A 309 8.12 -8.02 1.31
CA GLU A 309 8.42 -7.17 2.47
C GLU A 309 9.20 -7.96 3.53
N GLY A 310 8.72 -9.16 3.89
CA GLY A 310 9.43 -10.04 4.83
C GLY A 310 10.76 -10.57 4.30
N PHE A 311 10.93 -10.76 2.99
CA PHE A 311 12.22 -11.07 2.38
C PHE A 311 13.21 -9.93 2.57
N ARG A 312 12.77 -8.69 2.29
CA ARG A 312 13.58 -7.49 2.47
C ARG A 312 13.92 -7.19 3.93
N ILE A 313 13.01 -7.44 4.88
CA ILE A 313 13.24 -7.12 6.30
C ILE A 313 13.93 -8.28 7.03
N TYR A 314 13.54 -9.52 6.77
CA TYR A 314 13.95 -10.71 7.52
C TYR A 314 14.80 -11.71 6.75
N LEU A 315 15.25 -11.44 5.52
CA LEU A 315 16.25 -12.27 4.84
C LEU A 315 17.44 -11.44 4.35
N VAL A 316 17.22 -10.47 3.45
CA VAL A 316 18.28 -9.68 2.80
C VAL A 316 19.29 -9.05 3.77
N PRO A 317 18.91 -8.43 4.91
CA PRO A 317 19.86 -7.79 5.81
C PRO A 317 20.82 -8.78 6.47
N TYR A 318 20.45 -10.05 6.55
CA TYR A 318 21.18 -11.10 7.27
C TYR A 318 22.03 -12.02 6.37
N PHE A 319 21.90 -11.93 5.04
CA PHE A 319 22.69 -12.75 4.11
C PHE A 319 24.17 -12.34 4.06
N SER A 320 25.09 -13.29 3.90
CA SER A 320 26.45 -12.94 3.50
C SER A 320 26.47 -12.49 2.02
N ASP A 321 27.53 -11.78 1.62
CA ASP A 321 27.67 -11.38 0.21
C ASP A 321 27.79 -12.59 -0.73
N GLN A 322 28.32 -13.71 -0.23
CA GLN A 322 28.33 -14.99 -0.93
C GLN A 322 26.91 -15.53 -1.18
N GLN A 323 26.02 -15.45 -0.17
CA GLN A 323 24.62 -15.87 -0.33
C GLN A 323 23.87 -14.97 -1.32
N LEU A 324 24.07 -13.65 -1.24
CA LEU A 324 23.51 -12.72 -2.23
C LEU A 324 23.98 -13.06 -3.65
N GLU A 325 25.28 -13.29 -3.85
CA GLU A 325 25.81 -13.60 -5.18
C GLU A 325 25.37 -14.97 -5.71
N GLU A 326 25.10 -15.94 -4.84
CA GLU A 326 24.46 -17.20 -5.26
C GLU A 326 23.03 -16.96 -5.76
N ILE A 327 22.22 -16.18 -5.03
CA ILE A 327 20.84 -15.85 -5.44
C ILE A 327 20.85 -15.06 -6.75
N ARG A 328 21.71 -14.04 -6.88
CA ARG A 328 21.86 -13.27 -8.14
C ARG A 328 22.23 -14.16 -9.31
N ARG A 329 23.16 -15.12 -9.12
CA ARG A 329 23.55 -16.08 -10.17
C ARG A 329 22.40 -17.01 -10.56
N LYS A 330 21.62 -17.50 -9.59
CA LYS A 330 20.40 -18.29 -9.84
C LYS A 330 19.42 -17.47 -10.70
N LEU A 331 19.08 -16.24 -10.28
CA LEU A 331 18.16 -15.36 -11.02
C LEU A 331 18.65 -15.01 -12.44
N ARG A 332 19.94 -14.66 -12.60
CA ARG A 332 20.53 -14.38 -13.93
C ARG A 332 20.43 -15.55 -14.91
N SER A 333 20.39 -16.79 -14.42
CA SER A 333 20.28 -17.99 -15.28
C SER A 333 18.88 -18.18 -15.89
N SER A 334 17.86 -17.56 -15.30
CA SER A 334 16.46 -17.58 -15.76
C SER A 334 15.91 -16.18 -16.06
N TRP A 335 16.79 -15.16 -16.18
CA TRP A 335 16.37 -13.78 -16.39
C TRP A 335 15.89 -13.55 -17.82
N ASP A 336 14.61 -13.20 -17.95
CA ASP A 336 13.98 -12.74 -19.17
C ASP A 336 13.51 -11.30 -18.93
N PRO A 337 14.11 -10.28 -19.57
CA PRO A 337 13.70 -8.88 -19.39
C PRO A 337 12.42 -8.51 -20.17
N ASP A 338 12.02 -9.34 -21.16
CA ASP A 338 10.86 -9.06 -22.01
C ASP A 338 9.56 -9.64 -21.41
N LEU A 339 9.65 -10.43 -20.33
CA LEU A 339 8.54 -11.02 -19.59
C LEU A 339 7.67 -9.95 -18.89
N ASN A 340 6.75 -9.37 -19.66
CA ASN A 340 5.85 -8.31 -19.23
C ASN A 340 4.51 -8.84 -18.72
N SER A 341 3.91 -8.10 -17.78
CA SER A 341 2.55 -8.34 -17.27
C SER A 341 1.52 -8.28 -18.41
N THR A 342 0.75 -9.34 -18.64
CA THR A 342 -0.28 -9.41 -19.70
C THR A 342 -1.51 -8.55 -19.42
N SER A 343 -1.73 -8.16 -18.17
CA SER A 343 -2.84 -7.34 -17.70
C SER A 343 -2.39 -6.31 -16.65
N TYR A 344 -3.15 -5.23 -16.51
CA TYR A 344 -2.95 -4.25 -15.41
C TYR A 344 -3.25 -4.82 -14.02
N ARG A 345 -3.85 -6.03 -13.95
CA ARG A 345 -4.16 -6.76 -12.71
C ARG A 345 -3.15 -7.86 -12.38
N ASP A 346 -2.23 -8.15 -13.29
CA ASP A 346 -1.16 -9.10 -13.06
C ASP A 346 -0.02 -8.38 -12.32
N THR A 347 0.71 -9.12 -11.49
CA THR A 347 2.02 -8.66 -10.99
C THR A 347 3.04 -8.77 -12.13
N PHE A 348 4.22 -8.15 -11.96
CA PHE A 348 5.38 -8.59 -12.73
C PHE A 348 5.84 -9.98 -12.25
N SER A 349 6.89 -10.53 -12.89
CA SER A 349 7.54 -11.75 -12.41
C SER A 349 8.01 -11.56 -10.95
N PRO A 350 7.75 -12.51 -10.04
CA PRO A 350 8.28 -12.45 -8.67
C PRO A 350 9.79 -12.24 -8.62
N ASP A 351 10.52 -12.82 -9.57
CA ASP A 351 11.98 -12.72 -9.72
C ASP A 351 12.46 -11.27 -9.90
N TYR A 352 11.68 -10.39 -10.53
CA TYR A 352 12.03 -8.98 -10.69
C TYR A 352 12.06 -8.25 -9.34
N TYR A 353 11.09 -8.53 -8.47
CA TYR A 353 11.04 -7.92 -7.14
C TYR A 353 12.13 -8.47 -6.22
N VAL A 354 12.47 -9.77 -6.35
CA VAL A 354 13.63 -10.35 -5.65
C VAL A 354 14.93 -9.70 -6.13
N ALA A 355 15.11 -9.53 -7.45
CA ALA A 355 16.25 -8.85 -8.06
C ALA A 355 16.42 -7.41 -7.53
N ALA A 356 15.32 -6.64 -7.46
CA ALA A 356 15.30 -5.30 -6.85
C ALA A 356 15.71 -5.33 -5.37
N ALA A 357 15.18 -6.29 -4.60
CA ALA A 357 15.48 -6.46 -3.18
C ALA A 357 16.92 -6.92 -2.89
N ILE A 358 17.68 -7.46 -3.86
CA ILE A 358 19.08 -7.90 -3.68
C ILE A 358 20.12 -7.06 -4.44
N GLY A 359 19.71 -5.95 -5.06
CA GLY A 359 20.62 -5.02 -5.75
C GLY A 359 21.10 -5.49 -7.12
N MET A 360 20.25 -6.15 -7.91
CA MET A 360 20.49 -6.41 -9.34
C MET A 360 20.09 -5.17 -10.16
N HIS A 361 20.83 -4.08 -9.95
CA HIS A 361 20.43 -2.74 -10.40
C HIS A 361 20.31 -2.62 -11.93
N ASP A 362 21.24 -3.20 -12.67
CA ASP A 362 21.27 -3.10 -14.13
C ASP A 362 20.15 -3.93 -14.76
N GLU A 363 19.91 -5.13 -14.22
CA GLU A 363 18.83 -6.01 -14.64
C GLU A 363 17.45 -5.40 -14.35
N VAL A 364 17.27 -4.77 -13.18
CA VAL A 364 16.04 -4.06 -12.82
C VAL A 364 15.87 -2.78 -13.65
N TYR A 365 16.95 -2.08 -13.98
CA TYR A 365 16.87 -0.92 -14.87
C TYR A 365 16.53 -1.31 -16.31
N GLN A 366 17.02 -2.46 -16.79
CA GLN A 366 16.68 -3.01 -18.10
C GLN A 366 15.18 -3.18 -18.27
N ILE A 367 14.48 -3.67 -17.25
CA ILE A 367 13.02 -3.81 -17.29
C ILE A 367 12.30 -2.46 -17.12
N THR A 368 12.69 -1.60 -16.19
CA THR A 368 11.92 -0.35 -15.91
C THR A 368 12.06 0.69 -17.02
N SER A 369 13.26 0.82 -17.60
CA SER A 369 13.55 1.75 -18.71
C SER A 369 12.77 1.42 -19.99
N SER A 370 12.36 0.15 -20.18
CA SER A 370 11.54 -0.28 -21.32
C SER A 370 10.09 0.24 -21.28
N TRP A 371 9.60 0.63 -20.10
CA TRP A 371 8.21 1.04 -19.92
C TRP A 371 7.94 2.42 -20.53
N ALA A 372 6.75 2.63 -21.07
CA ALA A 372 6.33 3.93 -21.59
C ALA A 372 6.36 5.02 -20.50
N ASN A 373 6.65 6.26 -20.92
CA ASN A 373 6.48 7.44 -20.07
C ASN A 373 5.01 7.57 -19.62
N ASP A 374 4.78 8.19 -18.47
CA ASP A 374 3.46 8.41 -17.89
C ASP A 374 2.62 7.14 -17.61
N ARG A 375 3.21 5.93 -17.66
CA ARG A 375 2.52 4.63 -17.52
C ARG A 375 1.59 4.51 -16.29
N TYR A 376 1.86 5.23 -15.20
CA TYR A 376 1.05 5.24 -13.98
C TYR A 376 0.43 6.63 -13.67
N GLY A 377 0.47 7.56 -14.63
CA GLY A 377 -0.05 8.92 -14.49
C GLY A 377 -1.58 9.01 -14.45
N GLU A 378 -2.28 8.16 -15.21
CA GLU A 378 -3.75 8.08 -15.17
C GLU A 378 -4.26 7.48 -13.84
N GLU A 379 -5.49 7.79 -13.42
CA GLU A 379 -6.12 7.23 -12.22
C GLU A 379 -6.60 5.77 -12.42
N GLY A 380 -5.66 4.89 -12.75
CA GLY A 380 -5.86 3.45 -12.86
C GLY A 380 -5.27 2.68 -11.68
N TRP A 381 -5.93 1.61 -11.25
CA TRP A 381 -5.43 0.69 -10.21
C TRP A 381 -4.27 -0.21 -10.69
N CYS A 382 -3.50 0.21 -11.69
CA CYS A 382 -2.42 -0.57 -12.28
C CYS A 382 -1.18 -0.61 -11.39
N ASP A 383 -0.81 0.51 -10.75
CA ASP A 383 0.30 0.58 -9.81
C ASP A 383 0.02 -0.25 -8.54
N HIS A 384 -1.25 -0.39 -8.13
CA HIS A 384 -1.68 -1.25 -7.02
C HIS A 384 -1.16 -2.69 -7.21
N PHE A 385 -1.58 -3.36 -8.28
CA PHE A 385 -1.22 -4.76 -8.55
C PHE A 385 0.23 -4.93 -9.01
N GLN A 386 0.74 -4.05 -9.88
CA GLN A 386 2.08 -4.16 -10.45
C GLN A 386 3.19 -3.75 -9.48
N MET A 387 2.87 -3.02 -8.41
CA MET A 387 3.84 -2.57 -7.39
C MET A 387 5.14 -1.97 -7.98
N PRO A 388 5.08 -1.07 -8.99
CA PRO A 388 6.27 -0.54 -9.65
C PRO A 388 7.21 0.17 -8.66
N GLN A 389 6.70 0.72 -7.55
CA GLN A 389 7.48 1.29 -6.47
C GLN A 389 8.57 0.31 -5.97
N GLU A 390 8.24 -0.97 -5.79
CA GLU A 390 9.19 -2.00 -5.33
C GLU A 390 10.37 -2.21 -6.29
N LEU A 391 10.12 -2.06 -7.59
CA LEU A 391 11.15 -2.19 -8.63
C LEU A 391 11.98 -0.90 -8.73
N ILE A 392 11.35 0.27 -8.69
CA ILE A 392 12.07 1.55 -8.75
C ILE A 392 12.96 1.75 -7.52
N PHE A 393 12.54 1.35 -6.31
CA PHE A 393 13.42 1.38 -5.13
C PHE A 393 14.67 0.46 -5.24
N GLY A 394 14.68 -0.49 -6.18
CA GLY A 394 15.83 -1.36 -6.45
C GLY A 394 16.86 -0.80 -7.45
N LEU A 395 16.68 0.42 -7.97
CA LEU A 395 17.58 1.02 -8.97
C LEU A 395 18.87 1.58 -8.35
N GLY A 396 19.95 1.61 -9.13
CA GLY A 396 21.33 1.77 -8.63
C GLY A 396 21.76 3.16 -8.17
N SER A 397 20.91 4.19 -8.19
CA SER A 397 21.26 5.53 -7.67
C SER A 397 20.06 6.42 -7.35
N PRO A 398 20.20 7.41 -6.46
CA PRO A 398 19.15 8.40 -6.16
C PRO A 398 18.61 9.11 -7.42
N THR A 399 19.51 9.50 -8.33
CA THR A 399 19.17 10.23 -9.56
C THR A 399 18.37 9.38 -10.54
N ILE A 400 18.70 8.09 -10.69
CA ILE A 400 17.93 7.17 -11.53
C ILE A 400 16.55 6.92 -10.90
N ILE A 401 16.49 6.72 -9.57
CA ILE A 401 15.23 6.53 -8.84
C ILE A 401 14.30 7.73 -9.05
N GLU A 402 14.79 8.95 -8.81
CA GLU A 402 14.01 10.17 -9.03
C GLU A 402 13.55 10.30 -10.49
N SER A 403 14.47 10.15 -11.45
CA SER A 403 14.17 10.27 -12.88
C SER A 403 13.07 9.30 -13.31
N GLU A 404 13.19 8.03 -12.96
CA GLU A 404 12.20 7.01 -13.30
C GLU A 404 10.87 7.23 -12.56
N TRP A 405 10.91 7.64 -11.29
CA TRP A 405 9.70 7.93 -10.50
C TRP A 405 8.87 9.05 -11.14
N ARG A 406 9.51 10.14 -11.55
CA ARG A 406 8.88 11.26 -12.27
C ARG A 406 8.42 10.83 -13.68
N ARG A 407 9.28 10.15 -14.45
CA ARG A 407 9.00 9.70 -15.83
C ARG A 407 7.79 8.76 -15.90
N LEU A 408 7.59 7.93 -14.87
CA LEU A 408 6.49 6.97 -14.77
C LEU A 408 5.25 7.54 -14.06
N LYS A 409 5.34 8.75 -13.47
CA LYS A 409 4.32 9.40 -12.63
C LYS A 409 3.87 8.54 -11.44
N LEU A 410 4.84 7.95 -10.73
CA LEU A 410 4.56 7.08 -9.60
C LEU A 410 4.01 7.83 -8.37
N ARG A 411 3.21 7.10 -7.59
CA ARG A 411 2.42 7.62 -6.45
C ARG A 411 2.96 7.05 -5.13
N MET A 412 2.92 7.84 -4.05
CA MET A 412 3.17 7.33 -2.69
C MET A 412 1.88 6.70 -2.16
N ARG A 413 1.79 5.37 -2.14
CA ARG A 413 0.56 4.67 -1.72
C ARG A 413 0.49 4.48 -0.20
N SER A 414 1.62 4.60 0.49
CA SER A 414 1.75 4.31 1.92
C SER A 414 2.77 5.23 2.61
N PRO A 415 2.71 5.36 3.95
CA PRO A 415 3.81 5.93 4.75
C PRO A 415 5.16 5.23 4.53
N GLU A 416 5.16 3.93 4.21
CA GLU A 416 6.40 3.20 3.90
C GLU A 416 6.98 3.56 2.53
N ASP A 417 6.16 3.88 1.53
CA ASP A 417 6.61 4.39 0.24
C ASP A 417 7.35 5.73 0.46
N VAL A 418 6.82 6.59 1.35
CA VAL A 418 7.46 7.87 1.72
C VAL A 418 8.81 7.65 2.39
N ARG A 419 8.88 6.79 3.43
CA ARG A 419 10.15 6.46 4.10
C ARG A 419 11.16 5.82 3.15
N SER A 420 10.71 4.91 2.28
CA SER A 420 11.53 4.29 1.25
C SER A 420 12.07 5.32 0.26
N PHE A 421 11.23 6.25 -0.19
CA PHE A 421 11.61 7.31 -1.12
C PHE A 421 12.62 8.27 -0.49
N LEU A 422 12.37 8.74 0.73
CA LEU A 422 13.32 9.58 1.49
C LEU A 422 14.65 8.85 1.74
N ALA A 423 14.65 7.55 2.03
CA ALA A 423 15.88 6.76 2.14
C ALA A 423 16.65 6.64 0.81
N CYS A 424 15.96 6.74 -0.33
CA CYS A 424 16.57 6.68 -1.66
C CYS A 424 17.05 8.04 -2.16
N THR A 425 16.22 9.08 -2.09
CA THR A 425 16.45 10.40 -2.71
C THR A 425 16.92 11.48 -1.72
N GLU A 426 16.91 11.21 -0.42
CA GLU A 426 17.22 12.15 0.65
C GLU A 426 16.43 13.47 0.51
N THR A 427 17.10 14.57 0.16
CA THR A 427 16.45 15.88 -0.06
C THR A 427 16.27 16.25 -1.53
N ALA A 428 16.68 15.40 -2.48
CA ALA A 428 16.73 15.74 -3.91
C ALA A 428 15.34 15.90 -4.56
N ALA A 429 14.34 15.17 -4.09
CA ALA A 429 13.02 15.07 -4.72
C ALA A 429 11.86 15.41 -3.76
N LEU A 430 12.11 16.31 -2.79
CA LEU A 430 11.11 16.72 -1.79
C LEU A 430 9.93 17.50 -2.40
N ASP A 431 10.16 18.20 -3.52
CA ASP A 431 9.14 18.87 -4.31
C ASP A 431 8.05 17.89 -4.78
N TYR A 432 8.44 16.75 -5.35
CA TYR A 432 7.51 15.74 -5.84
C TYR A 432 6.69 15.13 -4.71
N LEU A 433 7.33 14.91 -3.56
CA LEU A 433 6.68 14.38 -2.37
C LEU A 433 5.71 15.41 -1.76
N ALA A 434 6.08 16.68 -1.69
CA ALA A 434 5.23 17.77 -1.22
C ALA A 434 4.01 17.98 -2.13
N ASP A 435 4.23 18.09 -3.45
CA ASP A 435 3.15 18.21 -4.45
C ASP A 435 2.17 17.04 -4.36
N PHE A 436 2.68 15.81 -4.22
CA PHE A 436 1.85 14.62 -4.07
C PHE A 436 1.06 14.63 -2.75
N ILE A 437 1.60 15.12 -1.64
CA ILE A 437 0.87 15.25 -0.37
C ILE A 437 -0.22 16.33 -0.49
N VAL A 438 0.07 17.46 -1.12
CA VAL A 438 -0.88 18.57 -1.36
C VAL A 438 -2.02 18.14 -2.30
N SER A 439 -1.75 17.24 -3.26
CA SER A 439 -2.79 16.71 -4.14
C SER A 439 -3.75 15.71 -3.49
N GLN A 440 -3.50 15.28 -2.24
CA GLN A 440 -4.35 14.27 -1.58
C GLN A 440 -5.70 14.83 -1.13
N THR A 441 -6.78 14.34 -1.72
CA THR A 441 -8.17 14.64 -1.31
C THR A 441 -8.65 13.80 -0.13
N ASN A 442 -8.01 12.67 0.14
CA ASN A 442 -8.31 11.82 1.30
C ASN A 442 -7.51 12.29 2.53
N ARG A 443 -8.21 12.75 3.57
CA ARG A 443 -7.62 13.23 4.83
C ARG A 443 -6.73 12.21 5.51
N GLU A 444 -7.12 10.94 5.59
CA GLU A 444 -6.37 9.90 6.30
C GLU A 444 -5.07 9.53 5.54
N THR A 445 -5.13 9.51 4.21
CA THR A 445 -3.95 9.38 3.36
C THR A 445 -3.02 10.58 3.53
N CYS A 446 -3.53 11.80 3.41
CA CYS A 446 -2.76 13.04 3.60
C CYS A 446 -2.08 13.08 4.98
N GLU A 447 -2.82 12.83 6.07
CA GLU A 447 -2.28 12.75 7.43
C GLU A 447 -1.28 11.61 7.64
N GLY A 448 -1.38 10.51 6.87
CA GLY A 448 -0.43 9.40 6.91
C GLY A 448 0.90 9.76 6.26
N LEU A 449 0.86 10.33 5.05
CA LEU A 449 2.07 10.71 4.30
C LEU A 449 2.79 11.91 4.94
N LEU A 450 2.03 12.91 5.43
CA LEU A 450 2.58 14.10 6.07
C LEU A 450 3.37 13.78 7.35
N LYS A 451 2.95 12.75 8.12
CA LYS A 451 3.67 12.28 9.32
C LYS A 451 5.07 11.76 9.02
N GLU A 452 5.30 11.23 7.83
CA GLU A 452 6.62 10.78 7.41
C GLU A 452 7.43 11.92 6.77
N PHE A 453 6.76 12.86 6.07
CA PHE A 453 7.41 14.06 5.54
C PHE A 453 8.04 14.95 6.63
N VAL A 454 7.37 15.14 7.77
CA VAL A 454 7.88 15.95 8.89
C VAL A 454 9.12 15.34 9.60
N ARG A 455 9.60 14.16 9.17
CA ARG A 455 10.92 13.63 9.57
C ARG A 455 12.08 14.38 8.89
N VAL A 456 11.82 15.08 7.79
CA VAL A 456 12.81 15.87 7.07
C VAL A 456 13.03 17.20 7.79
N LYS A 457 14.25 17.41 8.27
CA LYS A 457 14.75 18.66 8.85
C LYS A 457 15.76 19.24 7.88
N ALA A 458 15.27 19.97 6.89
CA ALA A 458 16.06 20.61 5.84
C ALA A 458 15.33 21.88 5.38
N PRO A 459 16.02 22.95 4.95
CA PRO A 459 15.35 24.15 4.44
C PRO A 459 14.44 23.89 3.23
N GLU A 460 14.73 22.86 2.44
CA GLU A 460 13.94 22.43 1.29
C GLU A 460 12.57 21.83 1.67
N ALA A 461 12.33 21.54 2.95
CA ALA A 461 11.07 20.99 3.47
C ALA A 461 10.24 21.99 4.30
N ALA A 462 10.73 23.24 4.46
CA ALA A 462 10.13 24.27 5.31
C ALA A 462 9.21 25.23 4.52
#